data_AF-A0ABD3TEY7-F1
#
_entry.id   AF-A0ABD3TEY7-F1
#
_cell.length_a   1.000
_cell.length_b   1.000
_cell.length_c   1.000
_cell.angle_alpha   90.00
_cell.angle_beta   90.00
_cell.angle_gamma   90.00
#
_symmetry.space_group_name_H-M   'P 1'
#
loop_
_entity.id
_entity.type
_entity.pdbx_description
1 polymer ?
#
loop_
_entity_poly.entity_id
_entity_poly.type
_entity_poly.pdbx_seq_one_letter_code
_entity_poly.pdbx_strand_id
1 'polypeptide(L)'
;MEDIDSTPPPPPPPPPPRPPSTSRITRLNSYISTTRIGKRFKLAQRNTTFTTELRAGTATFLTMAYILAVNASILSDSGGTCSISDCIPLCSDPSVSAADCLNRPNLRLIPPDATCKFSPINPGYANCLEKLRKDLIVATIASSLIGCVIMGVLANLPLALAPGMGTNAYFAYTVVGFHGSGTVSYQSALAAVFIEGLIFLLISAVGLRAKLAKLVPKPVRISSSAGIGLFLAFIGLQGNQGLGLIGYSSSTLVTLGGCPSSSRAMLAPVMMLPNGTVSLIPGGTVSGNILCLNGRMESPTLCFLD
;
A
#
# COMPACT_ATOMS: atom_id res chain seq x y z
N MET A 1 -83.96 12.33 2.66
CA MET A 1 -83.26 11.53 1.65
C MET A 1 -82.25 12.47 1.03
N GLU A 2 -80.99 12.29 1.41
CA GLU A 2 -79.91 13.28 1.37
C GLU A 2 -79.54 13.83 -0.02
N ASP A 3 -79.23 15.13 -0.04
CA ASP A 3 -78.39 15.80 -1.03
C ASP A 3 -76.95 15.29 -0.93
N ILE A 4 -76.43 14.67 -1.99
CA ILE A 4 -74.98 14.44 -2.18
C ILE A 4 -74.65 14.63 -3.67
N ASP A 5 -74.53 15.88 -4.10
CA ASP A 5 -73.68 16.24 -5.24
C ASP A 5 -72.49 17.02 -4.70
N SER A 6 -71.38 16.32 -4.48
CA SER A 6 -70.11 16.92 -4.07
C SER A 6 -68.95 16.08 -4.59
N THR A 7 -68.72 16.15 -5.90
CA THR A 7 -67.42 15.77 -6.47
C THR A 7 -66.50 17.00 -6.44
N PRO A 8 -65.33 16.93 -5.78
CA PRO A 8 -64.42 18.07 -5.71
C PRO A 8 -63.77 18.34 -7.07
N PRO A 9 -63.45 19.61 -7.40
CA PRO A 9 -62.83 19.95 -8.67
C PRO A 9 -61.45 19.30 -8.81
N PRO A 10 -61.01 18.99 -10.05
CA PRO A 10 -59.73 18.36 -10.30
C PRO A 10 -58.57 19.22 -9.79
N PRO A 11 -57.49 18.61 -9.27
CA PRO A 11 -56.35 19.34 -8.75
C PRO A 11 -55.69 20.16 -9.88
N PRO A 12 -55.19 21.37 -9.58
CA PRO A 12 -54.51 22.19 -10.57
C PRO A 12 -53.27 21.47 -11.13
N PRO A 13 -52.92 21.70 -12.41
CA PRO A 13 -51.74 21.10 -13.01
C PRO A 13 -50.48 21.45 -12.20
N PRO A 14 -49.51 20.53 -12.10
CA PRO A 14 -48.28 20.79 -11.38
C PRO A 14 -47.58 22.02 -11.97
N PRO A 15 -47.02 22.91 -11.13
CA PRO A 15 -46.31 24.09 -11.61
C PRO A 15 -45.17 23.66 -12.54
N PRO A 16 -44.84 24.46 -13.57
CA PRO A 16 -43.73 24.16 -14.46
C PRO A 16 -42.45 23.97 -13.63
N PRO A 17 -41.58 23.01 -14.01
CA PRO A 17 -40.35 22.73 -13.27
C PRO A 17 -39.56 24.04 -13.12
N ARG A 18 -39.33 24.42 -11.86
CA ARG A 18 -38.58 25.63 -11.50
C ARG A 18 -37.24 25.57 -12.25
N PRO A 19 -36.83 26.62 -13.00
CA PRO A 19 -35.56 26.61 -13.70
C PRO A 19 -34.47 26.29 -12.67
N PRO A 20 -33.58 25.32 -12.94
CA PRO A 20 -32.62 24.88 -11.95
C PRO A 20 -31.82 26.08 -11.47
N SER A 21 -31.85 26.32 -10.16
CA SER A 21 -30.94 27.24 -9.47
C SER A 21 -29.54 26.94 -10.00
N THR A 22 -28.99 27.85 -10.81
CA THR A 22 -27.74 27.61 -11.53
C THR A 22 -26.61 27.77 -10.53
N SER A 23 -26.37 26.71 -9.76
CA SER A 23 -25.19 26.55 -8.94
C SER A 23 -23.96 26.91 -9.78
N ARG A 24 -23.01 27.63 -9.18
CA ARG A 24 -21.72 27.99 -9.82
C ARG A 24 -21.04 26.76 -10.44
N ILE A 25 -21.24 25.59 -9.83
CA ILE A 25 -20.76 24.29 -10.30
C ILE A 25 -21.40 23.89 -11.63
N THR A 26 -22.72 24.06 -11.78
CA THR A 26 -23.46 23.75 -13.02
C THR A 26 -23.02 24.67 -14.16
N ARG A 27 -22.78 25.96 -13.88
CA ARG A 27 -22.23 26.90 -14.87
C ARG A 27 -20.82 26.51 -15.33
N LEU A 28 -19.94 26.15 -14.39
CA LEU A 28 -18.59 25.68 -14.70
C LEU A 28 -18.62 24.41 -15.58
N ASN A 29 -19.47 23.45 -15.23
CA ASN A 29 -19.60 22.20 -15.97
C ASN A 29 -20.10 22.40 -17.40
N SER A 30 -21.13 23.24 -17.59
CA SER A 30 -21.64 23.58 -18.92
C SER A 30 -20.65 24.41 -19.73
N TYR A 31 -19.86 25.27 -19.08
CA TYR A 31 -18.81 26.02 -19.77
C TYR A 31 -17.72 25.06 -20.28
N ILE A 32 -17.17 24.21 -19.41
CA ILE A 32 -16.07 23.30 -19.77
C ILE A 32 -16.51 22.26 -20.81
N SER A 33 -17.76 21.79 -20.79
CA SER A 33 -18.24 20.83 -21.78
C SER A 33 -18.20 21.36 -23.22
N THR A 34 -18.38 22.68 -23.41
CA THR A 34 -18.33 23.34 -24.72
C THR A 34 -16.91 23.68 -25.19
N THR A 35 -15.93 23.70 -24.27
CA THR A 35 -14.53 23.99 -24.60
C THR A 35 -13.85 22.87 -25.40
N ARG A 36 -12.69 23.17 -25.97
CA ARG A 36 -11.83 22.17 -26.67
C ARG A 36 -11.50 20.97 -25.77
N ILE A 37 -11.33 21.19 -24.47
CA ILE A 37 -11.04 20.13 -23.50
C ILE A 37 -12.24 19.20 -23.34
N GLY A 38 -13.44 19.75 -23.14
CA GLY A 38 -14.67 18.96 -23.04
C GLY A 38 -14.99 18.17 -24.30
N LYS A 39 -14.71 18.75 -25.48
CA LYS A 39 -14.83 18.06 -26.78
C LYS A 39 -13.77 16.97 -26.97
N ARG A 40 -12.52 17.22 -26.58
CA ARG A 40 -11.41 16.24 -26.65
C ARG A 40 -11.72 15.00 -25.80
N PHE A 41 -12.13 15.19 -24.54
CA PHE A 41 -12.46 14.09 -23.62
C PHE A 41 -13.86 13.52 -23.80
N LYS A 42 -14.65 14.07 -24.75
CA LYS A 42 -15.98 13.59 -25.10
C LYS A 42 -16.92 13.52 -23.88
N LEU A 43 -16.85 14.51 -22.97
CA LEU A 43 -17.59 14.52 -21.69
C LEU A 43 -19.11 14.35 -21.90
N ALA A 44 -19.67 15.06 -22.88
CA ALA A 44 -21.09 14.96 -23.22
C ALA A 44 -21.50 13.58 -23.74
N GLN A 45 -20.62 12.89 -24.49
CA GLN A 45 -20.88 11.54 -24.99
C GLN A 45 -20.75 10.47 -23.89
N ARG A 46 -20.01 10.77 -22.82
CA ARG A 46 -19.82 9.88 -21.68
C ARG A 46 -20.85 10.10 -20.56
N ASN A 47 -21.76 11.06 -20.71
CA ASN A 47 -22.72 11.46 -19.68
C ASN A 47 -22.04 11.85 -18.35
N THR A 48 -20.85 12.48 -18.41
CA THR A 48 -20.10 12.91 -17.21
C THR A 48 -19.84 14.42 -17.19
N THR A 49 -19.55 14.95 -16.00
CA THR A 49 -19.25 16.39 -15.80
C THR A 49 -17.81 16.57 -15.36
N PHE A 50 -17.24 17.75 -15.62
CA PHE A 50 -15.87 18.07 -15.23
C PHE A 50 -15.64 17.88 -13.72
N THR A 51 -16.57 18.32 -12.87
CA THR A 51 -16.43 18.14 -11.42
C THR A 51 -16.51 16.67 -10.98
N THR A 52 -17.30 15.85 -11.65
CA THR A 52 -17.37 14.40 -11.36
C THR A 52 -16.05 13.73 -11.72
N GLU A 53 -15.51 14.04 -12.90
CA GLU A 53 -14.21 13.51 -13.36
C GLU A 53 -13.06 14.00 -12.47
N LEU A 54 -13.08 15.27 -12.05
CA LEU A 54 -12.07 15.81 -11.14
C LEU A 54 -12.09 15.09 -9.79
N ARG A 55 -13.27 14.84 -9.22
CA ARG A 55 -13.43 14.08 -7.96
C ARG A 55 -13.00 12.62 -8.10
N ALA A 56 -13.33 11.98 -9.22
CA ALA A 56 -12.88 10.61 -9.50
C ALA A 56 -11.34 10.56 -9.68
N GLY A 57 -10.78 11.57 -10.34
CA GLY A 57 -9.34 11.75 -10.52
C GLY A 57 -8.61 11.95 -9.20
N THR A 58 -9.13 12.80 -8.30
CA THR A 58 -8.51 13.00 -6.98
C THR A 58 -8.59 11.75 -6.11
N ALA A 59 -9.70 11.02 -6.13
CA ALA A 59 -9.80 9.73 -5.44
C ALA A 59 -8.75 8.74 -5.97
N THR A 60 -8.63 8.63 -7.29
CA THR A 60 -7.65 7.75 -7.93
C THR A 60 -6.21 8.19 -7.61
N PHE A 61 -5.93 9.49 -7.62
CA PHE A 61 -4.63 10.05 -7.25
C PHE A 61 -4.21 9.63 -5.84
N LEU A 62 -5.11 9.73 -4.86
CA LEU A 62 -4.83 9.30 -3.48
C LEU A 62 -4.55 7.80 -3.39
N THR A 63 -5.34 6.98 -4.10
CA THR A 63 -5.10 5.52 -4.15
C THR A 63 -3.75 5.19 -4.80
N MET A 64 -3.40 5.86 -5.90
CA MET A 64 -2.12 5.63 -6.58
C MET A 64 -0.93 6.11 -5.73
N ALA A 65 -1.05 7.27 -5.06
CA ALA A 65 0.01 7.78 -4.18
C ALA A 65 0.39 6.77 -3.08
N TYR A 66 -0.62 6.12 -2.48
CA TYR A 66 -0.38 5.03 -1.53
C TYR A 66 0.33 3.83 -2.16
N ILE A 67 -0.15 3.35 -3.31
CA ILE A 67 0.46 2.21 -4.03
C ILE A 67 1.92 2.49 -4.37
N LEU A 68 2.24 3.71 -4.80
CA LEU A 68 3.61 4.10 -5.16
C LEU A 68 4.56 4.06 -3.97
N ALA A 69 4.12 4.50 -2.79
CA ALA A 69 4.91 4.45 -1.56
C ALA A 69 5.09 3.02 -1.05
N VAL A 70 4.01 2.23 -1.04
CA VAL A 70 4.04 0.82 -0.59
C VAL A 70 4.91 -0.03 -1.49
N ASN A 71 4.84 0.19 -2.80
CA ASN A 71 5.64 -0.54 -3.77
C ASN A 71 7.15 -0.44 -3.47
N ALA A 72 7.64 0.78 -3.21
CA ALA A 72 9.04 1.00 -2.90
C ALA A 72 9.46 0.30 -1.59
N SER A 73 8.57 0.28 -0.58
CA SER A 73 8.83 -0.45 0.67
C SER A 73 8.98 -1.95 0.42
N ILE A 74 8.07 -2.55 -0.35
CA ILE A 74 8.11 -3.99 -0.66
C ILE A 74 9.37 -4.33 -1.44
N LEU A 75 9.72 -3.55 -2.46
CA LEU A 75 10.94 -3.81 -3.23
C LEU A 75 12.22 -3.59 -2.40
N SER A 76 12.25 -2.63 -1.48
CA SER A 76 13.42 -2.42 -0.61
C SER A 76 13.67 -3.60 0.33
N ASP A 77 12.62 -4.34 0.72
CA ASP A 77 12.77 -5.54 1.57
C ASP A 77 13.55 -6.67 0.88
N SER A 78 13.61 -6.68 -0.45
CA SER A 78 14.47 -7.61 -1.19
C SER A 78 15.97 -7.32 -1.05
N GLY A 79 16.34 -6.16 -0.48
CA GLY A 79 17.71 -5.64 -0.45
C GLY A 79 18.13 -4.93 -1.74
N GLY A 80 17.39 -5.09 -2.84
CA GLY A 80 17.61 -4.42 -4.10
C GLY A 80 19.05 -4.46 -4.59
N THR A 81 19.64 -3.29 -4.84
CA THR A 81 21.04 -3.15 -5.27
C THR A 81 22.04 -3.12 -4.12
N CYS A 82 21.59 -3.12 -2.86
CA CYS A 82 22.47 -3.07 -1.70
C CYS A 82 23.13 -4.42 -1.46
N SER A 83 24.44 -4.41 -1.22
CA SER A 83 25.27 -5.59 -1.01
C SER A 83 26.08 -5.50 0.28
N ILE A 84 26.89 -6.52 0.55
CA ILE A 84 27.80 -6.59 1.71
C ILE A 84 28.83 -5.46 1.67
N SER A 85 29.17 -4.97 0.47
CA SER A 85 30.07 -3.82 0.26
C SER A 85 29.56 -2.51 0.86
N ASP A 86 28.24 -2.37 1.07
CA ASP A 86 27.63 -1.17 1.65
C ASP A 86 27.62 -1.20 3.17
N CYS A 87 28.01 -2.34 3.77
CA CYS A 87 28.13 -2.47 5.21
C CYS A 87 29.42 -1.79 5.70
N ILE A 88 29.32 -1.03 6.80
CA ILE A 88 30.48 -0.43 7.44
C ILE A 88 31.10 -1.40 8.45
N PRO A 89 32.44 -1.40 8.62
CA PRO A 89 33.08 -2.20 9.67
C PRO A 89 32.63 -1.70 11.05
N LEU A 90 32.37 -2.64 11.96
CA LEU A 90 31.92 -2.34 13.32
C LEU A 90 33.01 -2.70 14.33
N CYS A 91 33.02 -2.02 15.46
CA CYS A 91 33.89 -2.38 16.57
C CYS A 91 33.25 -3.48 17.41
N SER A 92 34.07 -4.24 18.15
CA SER A 92 33.59 -5.23 19.12
C SER A 92 32.70 -4.62 20.20
N ASP A 93 32.88 -3.33 20.50
CA ASP A 93 31.98 -2.52 21.31
C ASP A 93 31.13 -1.61 20.38
N PRO A 94 29.79 -1.76 20.35
CA PRO A 94 28.91 -0.99 19.47
C PRO A 94 28.80 0.49 19.83
N SER A 95 29.31 0.93 21.00
CA SER A 95 29.32 2.33 21.41
C SER A 95 30.49 3.14 20.84
N VAL A 96 31.45 2.48 20.20
CA VAL A 96 32.71 3.08 19.72
C VAL A 96 32.75 3.12 18.20
N SER A 97 33.14 4.26 17.63
CA SER A 97 33.28 4.40 16.17
C SER A 97 34.39 3.51 15.62
N ALA A 98 34.29 3.11 14.34
CA ALA A 98 35.30 2.29 13.68
C ALA A 98 36.71 2.92 13.73
N ALA A 99 36.80 4.25 13.70
CA ALA A 99 38.06 4.99 13.77
C ALA A 99 38.66 4.94 15.19
N ASP A 100 37.83 5.09 16.23
CA ASP A 100 38.26 5.07 17.63
C ASP A 100 38.60 3.65 18.14
N CYS A 101 38.03 2.63 17.49
CA CYS A 101 38.28 1.23 17.77
C CYS A 101 39.77 0.86 17.62
N LEU A 102 40.44 1.41 16.60
CA LEU A 102 41.86 1.18 16.33
C LEU A 102 42.79 1.81 17.39
N ASN A 103 42.30 2.82 18.10
CA ASN A 103 43.06 3.54 19.13
C ASN A 103 42.95 2.87 20.52
N ARG A 104 42.16 1.79 20.66
CA ARG A 104 41.86 1.13 21.94
C ARG A 104 42.45 -0.28 21.94
N PRO A 105 43.36 -0.63 22.88
CA PRO A 105 44.07 -1.92 22.85
C PRO A 105 43.19 -3.15 23.10
N ASN A 106 42.00 -2.97 23.70
CA ASN A 106 41.07 -4.06 24.04
C ASN A 106 39.95 -4.25 23.00
N LEU A 107 39.94 -3.47 21.93
CA LEU A 107 38.88 -3.49 20.93
C LEU A 107 39.41 -3.99 19.58
N ARG A 108 38.56 -4.73 18.86
CA ARG A 108 38.87 -5.26 17.53
C ARG A 108 37.84 -4.80 16.53
N LEU A 109 38.32 -4.47 15.33
CA LEU A 109 37.49 -4.15 14.17
C LEU A 109 36.97 -5.46 13.55
N ILE A 110 35.65 -5.56 13.42
CA ILE A 110 34.95 -6.70 12.82
C ILE A 110 34.62 -6.33 11.38
N PRO A 111 35.20 -7.03 10.38
CA PRO A 111 34.87 -6.78 8.99
C PRO A 111 33.41 -7.18 8.71
N PRO A 112 32.74 -6.51 7.76
CA PRO A 112 31.37 -6.85 7.40
C PRO A 112 31.32 -8.23 6.76
N ASP A 113 30.42 -9.07 7.27
CA ASP A 113 30.10 -10.39 6.72
C ASP A 113 28.66 -10.41 6.18
N ALA A 114 28.23 -11.47 5.51
CA ALA A 114 26.89 -11.63 4.95
C ALA A 114 25.77 -11.45 6.00
N THR A 115 26.09 -11.64 7.28
CA THR A 115 25.20 -11.40 8.42
C THR A 115 24.84 -9.92 8.61
N CYS A 116 25.59 -8.98 8.03
CA CYS A 116 25.36 -7.53 8.15
C CYS A 116 24.00 -7.07 7.60
N LYS A 117 23.37 -7.91 6.77
CA LYS A 117 22.05 -7.68 6.16
C LYS A 117 20.87 -7.99 7.09
N PHE A 118 21.09 -8.78 8.13
CA PHE A 118 20.02 -9.30 9.00
C PHE A 118 20.08 -8.66 10.39
N SER A 119 18.97 -8.71 11.13
CA SER A 119 18.88 -8.06 12.45
C SER A 119 19.91 -8.60 13.44
N PRO A 120 20.65 -7.71 14.13
CA PRO A 120 20.62 -6.25 14.03
C PRO A 120 21.28 -5.72 12.74
N ILE A 121 20.52 -4.95 11.95
CA ILE A 121 20.96 -4.48 10.62
C ILE A 121 22.11 -3.48 10.77
N ASN A 122 23.16 -3.65 9.95
CA ASN A 122 24.30 -2.73 9.94
C ASN A 122 23.86 -1.31 9.50
N PRO A 123 24.32 -0.24 10.17
CA PRO A 123 23.91 1.13 9.86
C PRO A 123 24.29 1.57 8.44
N GLY A 124 25.40 1.06 7.88
CA GLY A 124 25.79 1.31 6.48
C GLY A 124 24.78 0.72 5.50
N TYR A 125 24.36 -0.52 5.75
CA TYR A 125 23.36 -1.20 4.94
C TYR A 125 21.97 -0.54 5.07
N ALA A 126 21.58 -0.13 6.28
CA ALA A 126 20.33 0.61 6.51
C ALA A 126 20.28 1.93 5.72
N ASN A 127 21.39 2.67 5.67
CA ASN A 127 21.50 3.89 4.85
C ASN A 127 21.36 3.59 3.35
N CYS A 128 21.93 2.48 2.87
CA CYS A 128 21.75 2.04 1.48
C CYS A 128 20.28 1.73 1.19
N LEU A 129 19.59 0.98 2.07
CA LEU A 129 18.18 0.66 1.92
C LEU A 129 17.29 1.91 1.88
N GLU A 130 17.55 2.88 2.75
CA GLU A 130 16.82 4.15 2.78
C GLU A 130 17.02 4.95 1.49
N LYS A 131 18.25 4.96 0.95
CA LYS A 131 18.54 5.58 -0.34
C LYS A 131 17.81 4.87 -1.48
N LEU A 132 17.91 3.55 -1.52
CA LEU A 132 17.23 2.70 -2.50
C LEU A 132 15.71 2.92 -2.47
N ARG A 133 15.10 2.96 -1.28
CA ARG A 133 13.67 3.22 -1.12
C ARG A 133 13.26 4.55 -1.75
N LYS A 134 14.03 5.61 -1.53
CA LYS A 134 13.79 6.94 -2.13
C LYS A 134 13.91 6.90 -3.65
N ASP A 135 14.97 6.26 -4.16
CA ASP A 135 15.21 6.13 -5.60
C ASP A 135 14.07 5.34 -6.29
N LEU A 136 13.59 4.25 -5.66
CA LEU A 136 12.46 3.45 -6.14
C LEU A 136 11.16 4.25 -6.17
N ILE A 137 10.88 5.09 -5.16
CA ILE A 137 9.71 5.98 -5.16
C ILE A 137 9.76 6.91 -6.37
N VAL A 138 10.89 7.60 -6.58
CA VAL A 138 11.05 8.55 -7.68
C VAL A 138 10.93 7.85 -9.03
N ALA A 139 11.60 6.70 -9.22
CA ALA A 139 11.54 5.94 -10.46
C ALA A 139 10.13 5.45 -10.78
N THR A 140 9.39 4.99 -9.78
CA THR A 140 8.02 4.49 -9.94
C THR A 140 7.04 5.63 -10.27
N ILE A 141 7.20 6.80 -9.64
CA ILE A 141 6.40 7.99 -9.95
C ILE A 141 6.66 8.43 -11.39
N ALA A 142 7.93 8.55 -11.79
CA ALA A 142 8.31 9.00 -13.13
C ALA A 142 7.77 8.06 -14.22
N SER A 143 7.95 6.75 -14.06
CA SER A 143 7.43 5.75 -15.01
C SER A 143 5.90 5.74 -15.09
N SER A 144 5.22 5.82 -13.95
CA SER A 144 3.74 5.85 -13.90
C SER A 144 3.18 7.12 -14.54
N LEU A 145 3.82 8.27 -14.33
CA LEU A 145 3.44 9.54 -14.94
C LEU A 145 3.56 9.46 -16.46
N ILE A 146 4.69 8.97 -16.99
CA ILE A 146 4.90 8.81 -18.43
C ILE A 146 3.83 7.88 -19.02
N GLY A 147 3.57 6.74 -18.38
CA GLY A 147 2.53 5.80 -18.82
C GLY A 147 1.13 6.42 -18.83
N CYS A 148 0.74 7.12 -17.75
CA CYS A 148 -0.55 7.79 -17.66
C CYS A 148 -0.70 8.91 -18.71
N VAL A 149 0.36 9.68 -18.97
CA VAL A 149 0.35 10.74 -19.99
C VAL A 149 0.17 10.14 -21.38
N ILE A 150 0.92 9.08 -21.72
CA ILE A 150 0.81 8.40 -23.02
C ILE A 150 -0.61 7.85 -23.21
N MET A 151 -1.18 7.17 -22.20
CA MET A 151 -2.54 6.64 -22.27
C MET A 151 -3.60 7.75 -22.33
N GLY A 152 -3.43 8.81 -21.55
CA GLY A 152 -4.38 9.93 -21.51
C GLY A 152 -4.39 10.73 -22.81
N VAL A 153 -3.22 11.04 -23.38
CA VAL A 153 -3.09 11.91 -24.56
C VAL A 153 -3.34 11.14 -25.86
N LEU A 154 -2.76 9.94 -26.02
CA LEU A 154 -2.86 9.17 -27.27
C LEU A 154 -4.13 8.32 -27.31
N ALA A 155 -4.43 7.59 -26.22
CA ALA A 155 -5.57 6.68 -26.20
C ALA A 155 -6.88 7.35 -25.76
N ASN A 156 -6.83 8.56 -25.19
CA ASN A 156 -8.00 9.33 -24.70
C ASN A 156 -8.89 8.50 -23.76
N LEU A 157 -8.25 7.65 -22.95
CA LEU A 157 -8.87 6.74 -22.00
C LEU A 157 -8.46 7.16 -20.57
N PRO A 158 -9.41 7.38 -19.66
CA PRO A 158 -9.13 7.81 -18.28
C PRO A 158 -8.73 6.59 -17.44
N LEU A 159 -7.56 6.00 -17.75
CA LEU A 159 -7.03 4.84 -17.04
C LEU A 159 -5.73 5.23 -16.34
N ALA A 160 -5.73 5.17 -15.01
CA ALA A 160 -4.52 5.29 -14.22
C ALA A 160 -3.69 4.01 -14.37
N LEU A 161 -2.39 4.18 -14.63
CA LEU A 161 -1.41 3.11 -14.68
C LEU A 161 -0.50 3.21 -13.45
N ALA A 162 -0.34 2.09 -12.76
CA ALA A 162 0.53 1.94 -11.60
C ALA A 162 1.12 0.54 -11.60
N PRO A 163 2.25 0.33 -10.89
CA PRO A 163 2.84 -0.99 -10.75
C PRO A 163 1.89 -1.99 -10.04
N GLY A 164 1.96 -3.25 -10.45
CA GLY A 164 1.23 -4.33 -9.79
C GLY A 164 1.87 -4.69 -8.45
N MET A 165 1.16 -4.48 -7.34
CA MET A 165 1.72 -4.80 -6.01
C MET A 165 1.97 -6.30 -5.80
N GLY A 166 1.11 -7.17 -6.34
CA GLY A 166 1.23 -8.63 -6.13
C GLY A 166 2.48 -9.23 -6.80
N THR A 167 2.79 -8.83 -8.03
CA THR A 167 4.00 -9.28 -8.74
C THR A 167 5.27 -8.79 -8.05
N ASN A 168 5.23 -7.59 -7.47
CA ASN A 168 6.38 -7.00 -6.79
C ASN A 168 6.61 -7.65 -5.42
N ALA A 169 5.56 -8.04 -4.72
CA ALA A 169 5.67 -8.86 -3.50
C ALA A 169 6.21 -10.26 -3.81
N TYR A 170 5.71 -10.93 -4.86
CA TYR A 170 6.26 -12.22 -5.30
C TYR A 170 7.73 -12.12 -5.69
N PHE A 171 8.09 -11.07 -6.45
CA PHE A 171 9.46 -10.78 -6.81
C PHE A 171 10.36 -10.58 -5.57
N ALA A 172 9.95 -9.74 -4.63
CA ALA A 172 10.77 -9.39 -3.47
C ALA A 172 10.88 -10.53 -2.45
N TYR A 173 9.78 -11.20 -2.13
CA TYR A 173 9.75 -12.18 -1.04
C TYR A 173 9.97 -13.62 -1.51
N THR A 174 9.61 -13.98 -2.75
CA THR A 174 9.71 -15.36 -3.24
C THR A 174 10.89 -15.56 -4.19
N VAL A 175 11.13 -14.64 -5.13
CA VAL A 175 12.20 -14.81 -6.12
C VAL A 175 13.56 -14.40 -5.55
N VAL A 176 13.66 -13.15 -5.07
CA VAL A 176 14.90 -12.58 -4.54
C VAL A 176 15.07 -12.91 -3.05
N GLY A 177 13.98 -13.01 -2.31
CA GLY A 177 13.98 -13.24 -0.87
C GLY A 177 14.38 -12.01 -0.06
N PHE A 178 14.08 -12.04 1.24
CA PHE A 178 14.38 -10.94 2.15
C PHE A 178 15.90 -10.67 2.21
N HIS A 179 16.31 -9.44 1.90
CA HIS A 179 17.71 -9.02 1.72
C HIS A 179 18.57 -9.90 0.79
N GLY A 180 17.95 -10.54 -0.22
CA GLY A 180 18.65 -11.39 -1.17
C GLY A 180 18.99 -12.77 -0.60
N SER A 181 18.19 -13.27 0.35
CA SER A 181 18.31 -14.64 0.89
C SER A 181 17.82 -15.73 -0.07
N GLY A 182 17.17 -15.35 -1.17
CA GLY A 182 16.70 -16.28 -2.20
C GLY A 182 17.81 -16.83 -3.08
N THR A 183 17.44 -17.77 -3.96
CA THR A 183 18.37 -18.45 -4.87
C THR A 183 18.77 -17.60 -6.07
N VAL A 184 17.97 -16.58 -6.41
CA VAL A 184 18.16 -15.74 -7.60
C VAL A 184 18.60 -14.34 -7.18
N SER A 185 19.67 -13.84 -7.80
CA SER A 185 20.14 -12.48 -7.56
C SER A 185 19.12 -11.44 -8.05
N TYR A 186 19.05 -10.29 -7.38
CA TYR A 186 18.17 -9.18 -7.75
C TYR A 186 18.35 -8.74 -9.23
N GLN A 187 19.59 -8.72 -9.71
CA GLN A 187 19.95 -8.33 -11.08
C GLN A 187 19.43 -9.34 -12.11
N SER A 188 19.61 -10.64 -11.85
CA SER A 188 19.09 -11.71 -12.72
C SER A 188 17.56 -11.70 -12.75
N ALA A 189 16.92 -11.45 -11.60
CA ALA A 189 15.47 -11.34 -11.53
C ALA A 189 14.95 -10.13 -12.31
N LEU A 190 15.60 -8.96 -12.22
CA LEU A 190 15.23 -7.79 -13.02
C LEU A 190 15.40 -8.01 -14.53
N ALA A 191 16.46 -8.71 -14.94
CA ALA A 191 16.65 -9.06 -16.35
C ALA A 191 15.51 -9.96 -16.86
N ALA A 192 15.05 -10.91 -16.04
CA ALA A 192 13.90 -11.75 -16.38
C ALA A 192 12.60 -10.92 -16.53
N VAL A 193 12.35 -9.97 -15.63
CA VAL A 193 11.18 -9.05 -15.71
C VAL A 193 11.27 -8.18 -16.96
N PHE A 194 12.45 -7.69 -17.32
CA PHE A 194 12.64 -6.91 -18.55
C PHE A 194 12.32 -7.73 -19.81
N ILE A 195 12.79 -8.98 -19.87
CA ILE A 195 12.50 -9.90 -20.98
C ILE A 195 11.00 -10.23 -21.02
N GLU A 196 10.37 -10.48 -19.87
CA GLU A 196 8.93 -10.70 -19.77
C GLU A 196 8.13 -9.51 -20.31
N GLY A 197 8.53 -8.29 -19.96
CA GLY A 197 7.93 -7.07 -20.50
C GLY A 197 8.04 -6.95 -22.03
N LEU A 198 9.18 -7.34 -22.61
CA LEU A 198 9.37 -7.35 -24.07
C LEU A 198 8.47 -8.40 -24.74
N ILE A 199 8.40 -9.61 -24.16
CA ILE A 199 7.51 -10.68 -24.63
C ILE A 199 6.04 -10.21 -24.54
N PHE A 200 5.64 -9.59 -23.44
CA PHE A 200 4.30 -9.06 -23.26
C PHE A 200 3.95 -7.97 -24.28
N LEU A 201 4.91 -7.11 -24.65
CA LEU A 201 4.75 -6.10 -25.69
C LEU A 201 4.50 -6.77 -27.05
N LEU A 202 5.31 -7.76 -27.43
CA LEU A 202 5.14 -8.51 -28.67
C LEU A 202 3.78 -9.21 -28.73
N ILE A 203 3.38 -9.87 -27.64
CA ILE A 203 2.07 -10.54 -27.52
C ILE A 203 0.92 -9.52 -27.61
N SER A 204 1.09 -8.34 -27.02
CA SER A 204 0.12 -7.24 -27.09
C SER A 204 -0.02 -6.69 -28.51
N ALA A 205 1.07 -6.61 -29.28
CA ALA A 205 1.06 -6.17 -30.68
C ALA A 205 0.28 -7.14 -31.59
N VAL A 206 0.33 -8.45 -31.32
CA VAL A 206 -0.47 -9.48 -32.03
C VAL A 206 -1.95 -9.46 -31.62
N GLY A 207 -2.33 -8.66 -30.61
CA GLY A 207 -3.72 -8.52 -30.15
C GLY A 207 -4.20 -9.64 -29.22
N LEU A 208 -3.32 -10.54 -28.78
CA LEU A 208 -3.67 -11.66 -27.90
C LEU A 208 -4.16 -11.17 -26.53
N ARG A 209 -3.62 -10.04 -26.04
CA ARG A 209 -4.04 -9.40 -24.78
C ARG A 209 -5.55 -9.17 -24.71
N ALA A 210 -6.17 -8.71 -25.79
CA ALA A 210 -7.61 -8.47 -25.83
C ALA A 210 -8.42 -9.76 -25.85
N LYS A 211 -7.90 -10.82 -26.50
CA LYS A 211 -8.53 -12.15 -26.52
C LYS A 211 -8.48 -12.79 -25.13
N LEU A 212 -7.33 -12.75 -24.45
CA LEU A 212 -7.19 -13.24 -23.08
C LEU A 212 -8.14 -12.53 -22.11
N ALA A 213 -8.26 -11.20 -22.22
CA ALA A 213 -9.19 -10.43 -21.39
C ALA A 213 -10.67 -10.83 -21.59
N LYS A 214 -11.05 -11.30 -22.79
CA LYS A 214 -12.41 -11.82 -23.07
C LYS A 214 -12.64 -13.22 -22.52
N LEU A 215 -11.58 -14.01 -22.30
CA LEU A 215 -11.68 -15.34 -21.72
C LEU A 215 -11.95 -15.31 -20.21
N VAL A 216 -11.64 -14.21 -19.53
CA VAL A 216 -11.88 -14.07 -18.09
C VAL A 216 -13.39 -13.91 -17.82
N PRO A 217 -14.01 -14.83 -17.06
CA PRO A 217 -15.44 -14.74 -16.73
C PRO A 217 -15.77 -13.48 -15.93
N LYS A 218 -16.95 -12.89 -16.16
CA LYS A 218 -17.43 -11.71 -15.42
C LYS A 218 -17.36 -11.87 -13.88
N PRO A 219 -17.74 -13.02 -13.28
CA PRO A 219 -17.65 -13.20 -11.84
C PRO A 219 -16.22 -13.08 -11.31
N VAL A 220 -15.25 -13.65 -12.03
CA VAL A 220 -13.82 -13.57 -11.68
C VAL A 220 -13.35 -12.12 -11.70
N ARG A 221 -13.71 -11.36 -12.75
CA ARG A 221 -13.33 -9.94 -12.87
C ARG A 221 -13.87 -9.07 -11.72
N ILE A 222 -15.10 -9.30 -11.29
CA ILE A 222 -15.71 -8.55 -10.18
C ILE A 222 -15.06 -8.96 -8.85
N SER A 223 -14.89 -10.26 -8.61
CA SER A 223 -14.24 -10.78 -7.41
C SER A 223 -12.80 -10.30 -7.25
N SER A 224 -12.01 -10.26 -8.34
CA SER A 224 -10.64 -9.72 -8.30
C SER A 224 -10.61 -8.27 -7.81
N SER A 225 -11.54 -7.42 -8.27
CA SER A 225 -11.59 -6.02 -7.82
C SER A 225 -11.95 -5.88 -6.33
N ALA A 226 -12.89 -6.70 -5.84
CA ALA A 226 -13.24 -6.76 -4.43
C ALA A 226 -12.07 -7.26 -3.56
N GLY A 227 -11.36 -8.29 -4.02
CA GLY A 227 -10.18 -8.85 -3.34
C GLY A 227 -9.03 -7.85 -3.25
N ILE A 228 -8.74 -7.11 -4.33
CA ILE A 228 -7.72 -6.04 -4.31
C ILE A 228 -8.12 -4.94 -3.32
N GLY A 229 -9.39 -4.53 -3.30
CA GLY A 229 -9.90 -3.54 -2.36
C GLY A 229 -9.79 -3.99 -0.90
N LEU A 230 -10.20 -5.21 -0.59
CA LEU A 230 -10.10 -5.79 0.75
C LEU A 230 -8.63 -5.92 1.20
N PHE A 231 -7.75 -6.31 0.28
CA PHE A 231 -6.30 -6.41 0.54
C PHE A 231 -5.67 -5.04 0.81
N LEU A 232 -6.01 -4.02 0.02
CA LEU A 232 -5.55 -2.64 0.28
C LEU A 232 -6.06 -2.10 1.62
N ALA A 233 -7.32 -2.38 1.96
CA ALA A 233 -7.88 -2.04 3.26
C ALA A 233 -7.12 -2.75 4.39
N PHE A 234 -6.80 -4.04 4.22
CA PHE A 234 -6.03 -4.82 5.20
C PHE A 234 -4.63 -4.24 5.44
N ILE A 235 -3.86 -3.90 4.38
CA ILE A 235 -2.54 -3.27 4.56
C ILE A 235 -2.68 -1.90 5.22
N GLY A 236 -3.68 -1.10 4.84
CA GLY A 236 -3.93 0.21 5.48
C GLY A 236 -4.31 0.13 6.96
N LEU A 237 -4.86 -0.99 7.42
CA LEU A 237 -5.16 -1.24 8.83
C LEU A 237 -3.92 -1.72 9.62
N GLN A 238 -2.86 -2.15 8.94
CA GLN A 238 -1.64 -2.64 9.58
C GLN A 238 -0.80 -1.49 10.16
N GLY A 239 -0.16 -1.72 11.32
CA GLY A 239 0.61 -0.68 12.01
C GLY A 239 1.84 -0.15 11.29
N ASN A 240 2.44 -0.95 10.39
CA ASN A 240 3.65 -0.55 9.69
C ASN A 240 3.38 0.44 8.54
N GLN A 241 2.13 0.56 8.07
CA GLN A 241 1.79 1.34 6.87
C GLN A 241 0.53 2.22 7.06
N GLY A 242 -0.18 2.14 8.18
CA GLY A 242 -1.43 2.88 8.40
C GLY A 242 -1.92 2.91 9.85
N LEU A 243 -3.20 2.59 10.08
CA LEU A 243 -3.92 2.91 11.34
C LEU A 243 -3.48 2.08 12.56
N GLY A 244 -2.82 0.94 12.36
CA GLY A 244 -2.38 0.09 13.48
C GLY A 244 -3.48 -0.69 14.20
N LEU A 245 -4.64 -0.84 13.56
CA LEU A 245 -5.75 -1.67 14.06
C LEU A 245 -5.51 -3.16 13.84
N ILE A 246 -4.55 -3.54 13.00
CA ILE A 246 -4.17 -4.94 12.75
C ILE A 246 -2.69 -5.13 13.09
N GLY A 247 -2.41 -6.15 13.90
CA GLY A 247 -1.08 -6.59 14.30
C GLY A 247 -0.81 -8.06 13.94
N TYR A 248 0.44 -8.47 14.09
CA TYR A 248 0.87 -9.86 13.91
C TYR A 248 0.62 -10.68 15.19
N SER A 249 0.20 -11.93 15.02
CA SER A 249 0.11 -12.95 16.07
C SER A 249 0.70 -14.25 15.55
N SER A 250 1.48 -14.97 16.35
CA SER A 250 2.10 -16.23 15.93
C SER A 250 1.08 -17.35 15.66
N SER A 251 -0.13 -17.27 16.21
CA SER A 251 -1.15 -18.32 16.08
C SER A 251 -2.07 -18.13 14.87
N THR A 252 -2.39 -16.89 14.51
CA THR A 252 -3.40 -16.57 13.48
C THR A 252 -2.84 -15.69 12.37
N LEU A 253 -1.56 -15.31 12.42
CA LEU A 253 -0.88 -14.29 11.57
C LEU A 253 -1.47 -12.88 11.66
N VAL A 254 -2.70 -12.74 12.14
CA VAL A 254 -3.48 -11.51 12.20
C VAL A 254 -4.19 -11.43 13.55
N THR A 255 -4.03 -10.31 14.26
CA THR A 255 -4.76 -9.96 15.48
C THR A 255 -5.24 -8.51 15.41
N LEU A 256 -6.26 -8.15 16.19
CA LEU A 256 -6.58 -6.74 16.40
C LEU A 256 -5.45 -6.09 17.23
N GLY A 257 -4.91 -4.98 16.71
CA GLY A 257 -3.97 -4.08 17.38
C GLY A 257 -4.67 -2.83 17.92
N GLY A 258 -3.89 -1.87 18.46
CA GLY A 258 -4.42 -0.57 18.90
C GLY A 258 -3.93 -0.07 20.25
N CYS A 259 -3.14 -0.84 21.00
CA CYS A 259 -2.62 -0.35 22.28
C CYS A 259 -1.56 0.76 22.07
N PRO A 260 -1.72 1.94 22.71
CA PRO A 260 -0.72 3.01 22.68
C PRO A 260 0.60 2.53 23.29
N SER A 261 1.72 3.05 22.81
CA SER A 261 3.06 2.60 23.21
C SER A 261 3.32 2.61 24.72
N SER A 262 2.64 3.50 25.46
CA SER A 262 2.67 3.60 26.93
C SER A 262 1.95 2.47 27.67
N SER A 263 1.05 1.74 27.01
CA SER A 263 0.22 0.68 27.59
C SER A 263 0.61 -0.71 27.08
N ARG A 264 1.72 -0.83 26.34
CA ARG A 264 2.24 -2.11 25.86
C ARG A 264 3.12 -2.73 26.95
N ALA A 265 2.68 -3.83 27.55
CA ALA A 265 3.52 -4.67 28.40
C ALA A 265 4.12 -5.82 27.57
N MET A 266 5.43 -6.04 27.67
CA MET A 266 6.08 -7.21 27.08
C MET A 266 5.71 -8.45 27.91
N LEU A 267 4.93 -9.36 27.33
CA LEU A 267 4.63 -10.68 27.89
C LEU A 267 5.83 -11.60 27.68
N ALA A 268 6.75 -11.64 28.63
CA ALA A 268 7.46 -12.88 28.93
C ALA A 268 6.84 -13.44 30.22
N PRO A 269 6.31 -14.68 30.24
CA PRO A 269 5.79 -15.27 31.47
C PRO A 269 6.99 -15.70 32.32
N VAL A 270 7.61 -14.74 33.00
CA VAL A 270 8.71 -14.99 33.91
C VAL A 270 8.18 -14.94 35.34
N MET A 271 8.48 -15.98 36.12
CA MET A 271 8.40 -15.97 37.57
C MET A 271 9.78 -15.67 38.17
N MET A 272 9.84 -14.70 39.09
CA MET A 272 11.04 -14.42 39.88
C MET A 272 11.08 -15.38 41.07
N LEU A 273 12.09 -16.25 41.12
CA LEU A 273 12.32 -17.08 42.30
C LEU A 273 12.90 -16.22 43.44
N PRO A 274 12.70 -16.60 44.71
CA PRO A 274 13.25 -15.89 45.87
C PRO A 274 14.78 -15.71 45.86
N ASN A 275 15.49 -16.48 45.03
CA ASN A 275 16.92 -16.40 44.79
C ASN A 275 17.31 -15.37 43.69
N GLY A 276 16.40 -14.48 43.30
CA GLY A 276 16.66 -13.42 42.30
C GLY A 276 16.82 -13.90 40.86
N THR A 277 16.54 -15.18 40.58
CA THR A 277 16.64 -15.76 39.24
C THR A 277 15.29 -15.74 38.51
N VAL A 278 15.37 -15.43 37.21
CA VAL A 278 14.27 -15.27 36.24
C VAL A 278 14.03 -16.62 35.56
N SER A 279 12.87 -17.26 35.75
CA SER A 279 12.52 -18.53 35.08
C SER A 279 11.18 -18.44 34.34
N LEU A 280 11.07 -19.10 33.18
CA LEU A 280 9.83 -19.20 32.42
C LEU A 280 8.84 -20.15 33.12
N ILE A 281 7.55 -19.79 33.14
CA ILE A 281 6.50 -20.65 33.73
C ILE A 281 6.40 -21.96 32.91
N PRO A 282 6.40 -23.15 33.55
CA PRO A 282 6.24 -24.42 32.84
C PRO A 282 4.91 -24.46 32.06
N GLY A 283 4.98 -24.63 30.73
CA GLY A 283 3.83 -24.62 29.82
C GLY A 283 3.52 -23.25 29.18
N GLY A 284 4.28 -22.20 29.50
CA GLY A 284 4.17 -20.89 28.85
C GLY A 284 4.75 -20.90 27.44
N THR A 285 3.95 -20.50 26.45
CA THR A 285 4.45 -20.22 25.09
C THR A 285 4.67 -18.72 24.91
N VAL A 286 5.81 -18.35 24.31
CA VAL A 286 6.15 -16.95 24.01
C VAL A 286 5.27 -16.47 22.86
N SER A 287 4.17 -15.79 23.17
CA SER A 287 3.40 -15.06 22.16
C SER A 287 3.84 -13.61 22.19
N GLY A 288 4.60 -13.22 21.17
CA GLY A 288 5.15 -11.87 21.05
C GLY A 288 4.04 -10.84 20.91
N ASN A 289 3.85 -10.04 21.97
CA ASN A 289 3.10 -8.78 22.02
C ASN A 289 1.59 -8.98 21.81
N ILE A 290 0.68 -8.89 22.79
CA ILE A 290 0.23 -7.73 23.58
C ILE A 290 -0.67 -8.30 24.73
N LEU A 291 -0.55 -7.86 26.00
CA LEU A 291 -1.57 -8.10 27.05
C LEU A 291 -2.29 -6.78 27.38
N CYS A 292 -3.62 -6.76 27.32
CA CYS A 292 -4.42 -5.67 27.90
C CYS A 292 -4.62 -5.92 29.41
N LEU A 293 -4.16 -4.99 30.24
CA LEU A 293 -4.35 -4.98 31.70
C LEU A 293 -5.69 -4.30 32.07
N ASN A 294 -6.29 -4.72 33.20
CA ASN A 294 -7.63 -4.40 33.75
C ASN A 294 -8.80 -5.36 33.41
N GLY A 295 -8.52 -6.59 32.98
CA GLY A 295 -9.52 -7.68 33.08
C GLY A 295 -10.83 -7.49 32.30
N ARG A 296 -10.90 -6.51 31.38
CA ARG A 296 -11.99 -6.34 30.41
C ARG A 296 -11.41 -6.20 29.00
N MET A 297 -11.90 -7.00 28.06
CA MET A 297 -11.89 -6.65 26.65
C MET A 297 -12.97 -5.60 26.42
N GLU A 298 -12.65 -4.32 26.52
CA GLU A 298 -13.43 -3.32 25.80
C GLU A 298 -12.90 -3.31 24.37
N SER A 299 -13.76 -3.75 23.44
CA SER A 299 -13.48 -3.65 22.02
C SER A 299 -13.26 -2.18 21.65
N PRO A 300 -12.13 -1.78 21.04
CA PRO A 300 -11.97 -0.40 20.56
C PRO A 300 -12.77 -0.12 19.28
N THR A 301 -13.72 -0.97 18.90
CA THR A 301 -14.58 -0.77 17.74
C THR A 301 -15.84 0.00 18.11
N LEU A 302 -15.75 1.26 18.55
CA LEU A 302 -16.75 2.33 18.36
C LEU A 302 -16.38 3.56 19.21
N CYS A 303 -15.42 4.35 18.75
CA CYS A 303 -15.42 5.79 19.07
C CYS A 303 -16.18 6.53 17.96
N PHE A 304 -17.49 6.34 17.93
CA PHE A 304 -18.44 7.29 17.34
C PHE A 304 -19.58 7.45 18.36
N LEU A 305 -19.70 8.67 18.88
CA LEU A 305 -20.62 9.13 19.95
C LEU A 305 -20.42 8.50 21.33
N ASP A 306 -19.62 9.18 22.16
CA ASP A 306 -20.11 9.93 23.32
C ASP A 306 -19.25 11.19 23.49
#